data_AF-A0A7W1XBL8-F1
#
_entry.id   AF-A0A7W1XBL8-F1
#
_cell.length_a   1.000
_cell.length_b   1.000
_cell.length_c   1.000
_cell.angle_alpha   90.00
_cell.angle_beta   90.00
_cell.angle_gamma   90.00
#
_symmetry.space_group_name_H-M   'P 1'
#
loop_
_entity.id
_entity.type
_entity.pdbx_description
1 polymer ?
#
loop_
_entity_poly.entity_id
_entity_poly.type
_entity_poly.pdbx_seq_one_letter_code
_entity_poly.pdbx_strand_id
1 'polypeptide(L)'
;MSLQFFYSGRYLPHRRMVFLAVILTLILTLWPDWVYQALAAPDPKPVEIEALRTENSKTFLKPDQKTYVLQEYLQPIHYKQNGKWVDINNNVQSAGKSALDSDLPYINGGNRFRVGFANHSRGKKVVRFRLGQAEVDFGLIGGANTTAKKKENQVTYPDVYPDTDLTYTVTNTGVKEAWVLHKYTGQLFYTLSVKTKNVKAEEQKDGSIAFVDAKGKTLFSIPRPCMYDAKDGISNNVKFVLRTEGNETYIDLKPDDAWLKDPSRAFPVTIDPSISVQGATNTYDATVGSGNAQNVNFGTNSYLLTGTYTDPTYGTGVYRSYIKFGLAPLLSSANITSAKLTLYQYATTQSEQVDLYSVASDWQSTGIKWSQLPSTGSLITSTTVSDVGFYDFDITSLVKQWYGGTTSNYGMMLRLNQESDNWKGFRSSDYPDNNSQKPMLTITYTIDPIGVESFWTSAVTNINTYNGNFYLEDSDVSIDGRGTGLSIERSYNSRSTASGIFMAGRLTWNKA
;
A
#
# COMPACT_ATOMS: atom_id res chain seq x y z
N MET A 1 -62.91 -22.80 43.76
CA MET A 1 -61.75 -22.93 44.66
C MET A 1 -61.33 -21.51 45.03
N SER A 2 -61.61 -21.05 46.26
CA SER A 2 -61.48 -19.62 46.61
C SER A 2 -60.01 -19.19 46.67
N LEU A 3 -59.72 -17.94 46.25
CA LEU A 3 -58.37 -17.34 46.28
C LEU A 3 -57.72 -17.31 47.69
N GLN A 4 -58.45 -17.67 48.75
CA GLN A 4 -57.93 -17.75 50.12
C GLN A 4 -56.84 -18.82 50.30
N PHE A 5 -56.75 -19.83 49.43
CA PHE A 5 -55.72 -20.87 49.53
C PHE A 5 -54.29 -20.30 49.45
N PHE A 6 -54.11 -19.26 48.64
CA PHE A 6 -52.80 -18.62 48.49
C PHE A 6 -52.39 -17.80 49.71
N TYR A 7 -53.34 -17.28 50.50
CA TYR A 7 -53.06 -16.37 51.63
C TYR A 7 -52.72 -17.07 52.96
N SER A 8 -52.64 -18.40 52.96
CA SER A 8 -52.21 -19.14 54.16
C SER A 8 -50.73 -18.91 54.47
N GLY A 9 -50.38 -18.82 55.76
CA GLY A 9 -49.01 -18.57 56.23
C GLY A 9 -47.97 -19.60 55.76
N ARG A 10 -48.39 -20.77 55.28
CA ARG A 10 -47.52 -21.80 54.70
C ARG A 10 -46.80 -21.36 53.41
N TYR A 11 -47.35 -20.41 52.64
CA TYR A 11 -46.76 -19.95 51.37
C TYR A 11 -46.00 -18.62 51.49
N LEU A 12 -45.87 -18.07 52.69
CA LEU A 12 -45.13 -16.83 52.95
C LEU A 12 -43.69 -16.82 52.41
N PRO A 13 -42.86 -17.87 52.56
CA PRO A 13 -41.51 -17.87 52.00
C PRO A 13 -41.48 -17.88 50.47
N HIS A 14 -42.43 -18.58 49.82
CA HIS A 14 -42.51 -18.63 48.36
C HIS A 14 -42.97 -17.28 47.79
N ARG A 15 -43.91 -16.62 48.47
CA ARG A 15 -44.35 -15.26 48.13
C ARG A 15 -43.22 -14.25 48.29
N ARG A 16 -42.40 -14.34 49.35
CA ARG A 16 -41.21 -13.51 49.52
C ARG A 16 -40.19 -13.72 48.41
N MET A 17 -39.98 -14.97 47.99
CA MET A 17 -39.08 -15.31 46.88
C MET A 17 -39.58 -14.75 45.54
N VAL A 18 -40.87 -14.92 45.24
CA VAL A 18 -41.47 -14.35 44.02
C VAL A 18 -41.45 -12.83 44.06
N PHE A 19 -41.73 -12.21 45.21
CA PHE A 19 -41.67 -10.77 45.38
C PHE A 19 -40.25 -10.23 45.24
N LEU A 20 -39.24 -10.92 45.79
CA LEU A 20 -37.82 -10.60 45.60
C LEU A 20 -37.39 -10.77 44.14
N ALA A 21 -37.83 -11.83 43.45
CA ALA A 21 -37.54 -12.04 42.04
C ALA A 21 -38.16 -10.93 41.18
N VAL A 22 -39.41 -10.55 41.46
CA VAL A 22 -40.12 -9.45 40.79
C VAL A 22 -39.42 -8.11 41.02
N ILE A 23 -38.99 -7.82 42.26
CA ILE A 23 -38.20 -6.64 42.60
C ILE A 23 -36.86 -6.65 41.87
N LEU A 24 -36.17 -7.80 41.79
CA LEU A 24 -34.89 -7.91 41.10
C LEU A 24 -35.03 -7.66 39.59
N THR A 25 -36.07 -8.21 38.95
CA THR A 25 -36.39 -7.92 37.54
C THR A 25 -36.79 -6.47 37.32
N LEU A 26 -37.55 -5.86 38.24
CA LEU A 26 -37.89 -4.43 38.19
C LEU A 26 -36.64 -3.55 38.31
N ILE A 27 -35.73 -3.88 39.24
CA ILE A 27 -34.45 -3.18 39.41
C ILE A 27 -33.59 -3.29 38.15
N LEU A 28 -33.53 -4.46 37.51
CA LEU A 28 -32.83 -4.64 36.24
C LEU A 28 -33.46 -3.78 35.13
N THR A 29 -34.80 -3.75 35.01
CA THR A 29 -35.48 -2.90 33.99
C THR A 29 -35.41 -1.40 34.26
N LEU A 30 -35.02 -0.98 35.46
CA LEU A 30 -34.86 0.42 35.86
C LEU A 30 -33.40 0.91 35.75
N TRP A 31 -32.49 0.05 35.28
CA TRP A 31 -31.14 0.51 34.99
C TRP A 31 -31.16 1.50 33.83
N PRO A 32 -30.52 2.67 33.98
CA PRO A 32 -30.42 3.62 32.89
C PRO A 32 -29.62 3.04 31.72
N ASP A 33 -29.98 3.39 30.49
CA ASP A 33 -29.46 2.81 29.23
C ASP A 33 -27.94 2.74 29.16
N TRP A 34 -27.24 3.66 29.82
CA TRP A 34 -25.77 3.67 29.87
C TRP A 34 -25.16 2.47 30.60
N VAL A 35 -25.87 1.84 31.55
CA VAL A 35 -25.44 0.61 32.22
C VAL A 35 -25.53 -0.58 31.26
N TYR A 36 -26.55 -0.61 30.42
CA TYR A 36 -26.68 -1.59 29.34
C TYR A 36 -25.62 -1.39 28.25
N GLN A 37 -25.32 -0.13 27.89
CA GLN A 37 -24.23 0.20 26.96
C GLN A 37 -22.84 -0.13 27.54
N ALA A 38 -22.64 0.03 28.85
CA ALA A 38 -21.39 -0.31 29.53
C ALA A 38 -21.18 -1.84 29.70
N LEU A 39 -22.27 -2.62 29.68
CA LEU A 39 -22.24 -4.09 29.71
C LEU A 39 -22.29 -4.73 28.31
N ALA A 40 -22.62 -3.96 27.27
CA ALA A 40 -22.57 -4.42 25.89
C ALA A 40 -21.12 -4.77 25.52
N ALA A 41 -20.89 -5.99 25.03
CA ALA A 41 -19.60 -6.35 24.47
C ALA A 41 -19.26 -5.35 23.34
N PRO A 42 -17.97 -4.95 23.20
CA PRO A 42 -17.57 -4.10 22.09
C PRO A 42 -18.03 -4.73 20.77
N ASP A 43 -18.49 -3.90 19.84
CA ASP A 43 -18.96 -4.37 18.55
C ASP A 43 -17.95 -5.35 17.94
N PRO A 44 -18.38 -6.54 17.50
CA PRO A 44 -17.47 -7.51 16.91
C PRO A 44 -16.69 -6.86 15.77
N LYS A 45 -15.38 -7.12 15.72
CA LYS A 45 -14.52 -6.55 14.67
C LYS A 45 -14.63 -7.36 13.38
N PRO A 46 -14.45 -6.74 12.20
CA PRO A 46 -14.30 -7.49 10.96
C PRO A 46 -13.14 -8.50 11.06
N VAL A 47 -13.32 -9.67 10.46
CA VAL A 47 -12.33 -10.76 10.45
C VAL A 47 -11.68 -10.83 9.07
N GLU A 48 -10.34 -10.85 9.01
CA GLU A 48 -9.62 -11.02 7.74
C GLU A 48 -9.80 -12.44 7.18
N ILE A 49 -10.06 -12.55 5.88
CA ILE A 49 -10.11 -13.81 5.15
C ILE A 49 -8.76 -14.01 4.46
N GLU A 50 -7.80 -14.62 5.16
CA GLU A 50 -6.41 -14.75 4.68
C GLU A 50 -6.28 -15.47 3.33
N ALA A 51 -7.22 -16.36 3.01
CA ALA A 51 -7.29 -17.08 1.74
C ALA A 51 -7.47 -16.15 0.53
N LEU A 52 -7.97 -14.93 0.75
CA LEU A 52 -8.20 -13.92 -0.29
C LEU A 52 -7.09 -12.85 -0.33
N ARG A 53 -5.98 -13.04 0.39
CA ARG A 53 -4.82 -12.15 0.29
C ARG A 53 -4.29 -12.16 -1.15
N THR A 54 -3.94 -10.98 -1.63
CA THR A 54 -3.13 -10.80 -2.84
C THR A 54 -1.83 -10.09 -2.47
N GLU A 55 -0.94 -9.81 -3.43
CA GLU A 55 0.25 -8.99 -3.17
C GLU A 55 -0.11 -7.63 -2.55
N ASN A 56 -1.23 -7.05 -2.98
CA ASN A 56 -1.62 -5.66 -2.72
C ASN A 56 -2.94 -5.50 -1.97
N SER A 57 -3.55 -6.57 -1.44
CA SER A 57 -4.88 -6.46 -0.83
C SER A 57 -5.17 -7.42 0.31
N LYS A 58 -6.10 -6.99 1.18
CA LYS A 58 -6.74 -7.75 2.25
C LYS A 58 -8.25 -7.72 2.08
N THR A 59 -8.92 -8.83 2.36
CA THR A 59 -10.40 -8.89 2.38
C THR A 59 -10.86 -9.26 3.78
N PHE A 60 -11.87 -8.54 4.28
CA PHE A 60 -12.45 -8.74 5.60
C PHE A 60 -13.94 -9.07 5.50
N LEU A 61 -14.42 -9.95 6.36
CA LEU A 61 -15.83 -10.21 6.59
C LEU A 61 -16.31 -9.38 7.78
N LYS A 62 -17.36 -8.57 7.59
CA LYS A 62 -18.00 -7.85 8.69
C LYS A 62 -18.80 -8.80 9.59
N PRO A 63 -19.12 -8.39 10.83
CA PRO A 63 -19.85 -9.24 11.77
C PRO A 63 -21.26 -9.64 11.33
N ASP A 64 -21.86 -8.91 10.39
CA ASP A 64 -23.14 -9.28 9.77
C ASP A 64 -23.05 -10.57 8.93
N GLN A 65 -21.83 -11.07 8.69
CA GLN A 65 -21.49 -12.23 7.87
C GLN A 65 -21.94 -12.13 6.40
N LYS A 66 -22.40 -10.96 5.97
CA LYS A 66 -22.91 -10.70 4.61
C LYS A 66 -22.03 -9.74 3.83
N THR A 67 -21.39 -8.83 4.56
CA THR A 67 -20.67 -7.69 4.00
C THR A 67 -19.18 -7.95 4.02
N TYR A 68 -18.57 -7.84 2.85
CA TYR A 68 -17.15 -7.99 2.63
C TYR A 68 -16.54 -6.61 2.38
N VAL A 69 -15.32 -6.42 2.87
CA VAL A 69 -14.53 -5.21 2.67
C VAL A 69 -13.18 -5.60 2.09
N LEU A 70 -12.94 -5.25 0.84
CA LEU A 70 -11.63 -5.33 0.20
C LEU A 70 -10.89 -4.01 0.42
N GLN A 71 -9.68 -4.08 0.96
CA GLN A 71 -8.72 -2.98 1.03
C GLN A 71 -7.58 -3.27 0.06
N GLU A 72 -7.35 -2.38 -0.89
CA GLU A 72 -6.30 -2.49 -1.89
C GLU A 72 -5.33 -1.29 -1.80
N TYR A 73 -4.04 -1.57 -2.00
CA TYR A 73 -2.93 -0.64 -1.81
C TYR A 73 -2.10 -0.54 -3.09
N LEU A 74 -1.49 0.63 -3.32
CA LEU A 74 -0.62 0.84 -4.49
C LEU A 74 0.73 0.14 -4.41
N GLN A 75 1.16 -0.27 -3.22
CA GLN A 75 2.39 -1.06 -3.01
C GLN A 75 2.07 -2.45 -2.44
N PRO A 76 2.93 -3.45 -2.71
CA PRO A 76 2.84 -4.75 -2.07
C PRO A 76 2.74 -4.63 -0.55
N ILE A 77 1.86 -5.39 0.07
CA ILE A 77 1.73 -5.56 1.53
C ILE A 77 1.95 -7.02 1.95
N HIS A 78 1.91 -7.94 1.00
CA HIS A 78 2.24 -9.34 1.19
C HIS A 78 3.35 -9.78 0.23
N TYR A 79 4.03 -10.86 0.57
CA TYR A 79 4.92 -11.58 -0.33
C TYR A 79 4.65 -13.08 -0.27
N LYS A 80 5.03 -13.84 -1.31
CA LYS A 80 4.88 -15.30 -1.30
C LYS A 80 6.01 -15.97 -0.53
N GLN A 81 5.65 -16.72 0.50
CA GLN A 81 6.52 -17.64 1.22
C GLN A 81 5.94 -19.05 1.15
N ASN A 82 6.71 -20.00 0.59
CA ASN A 82 6.25 -21.39 0.40
C ASN A 82 4.89 -21.50 -0.31
N GLY A 83 4.68 -20.65 -1.33
CA GLY A 83 3.43 -20.61 -2.11
C GLY A 83 2.27 -19.86 -1.46
N LYS A 84 2.38 -19.39 -0.22
CA LYS A 84 1.33 -18.67 0.52
C LYS A 84 1.66 -17.18 0.65
N TRP A 85 0.63 -16.33 0.63
CA TRP A 85 0.79 -14.91 0.94
C TRP A 85 0.96 -14.71 2.44
N VAL A 86 2.02 -13.99 2.81
CA VAL A 86 2.33 -13.61 4.20
C VAL A 86 2.63 -12.12 4.25
N ASP A 87 2.33 -11.48 5.37
CA ASP A 87 2.58 -10.05 5.57
C ASP A 87 4.07 -9.70 5.37
N ILE A 88 4.30 -8.56 4.72
CA ILE A 88 5.61 -7.94 4.70
C ILE A 88 5.93 -7.41 6.09
N ASN A 89 7.15 -7.68 6.56
CA ASN A 89 7.71 -7.14 7.78
C ASN A 89 8.97 -6.33 7.46
N ASN A 90 8.87 -5.01 7.62
CA ASN A 90 9.98 -4.09 7.34
C ASN A 90 10.95 -3.93 8.52
N ASN A 91 10.65 -4.47 9.70
CA ASN A 91 11.53 -4.30 10.86
C ASN A 91 12.91 -4.89 10.60
N VAL A 92 13.94 -4.19 11.05
CA VAL A 92 15.32 -4.65 11.02
C VAL A 92 15.59 -5.45 12.29
N GLN A 93 16.20 -6.62 12.12
CA GLN A 93 16.48 -7.59 13.17
C GLN A 93 17.91 -8.11 13.07
N SER A 94 18.39 -8.76 14.12
CA SER A 94 19.66 -9.47 14.08
C SER A 94 19.55 -10.63 13.11
N ALA A 95 20.55 -10.79 12.24
CA ALA A 95 20.46 -11.73 11.12
C ALA A 95 20.68 -13.18 11.54
N GLY A 96 21.58 -13.44 12.51
CA GLY A 96 21.91 -14.79 12.96
C GLY A 96 22.26 -15.72 11.79
N LYS A 97 21.60 -16.88 11.70
CA LYS A 97 21.79 -17.84 10.59
C LYS A 97 21.27 -17.34 9.23
N SER A 98 20.46 -16.29 9.22
CA SER A 98 19.89 -15.69 8.00
C SER A 98 20.78 -14.59 7.42
N ALA A 99 21.96 -14.35 7.98
CA ALA A 99 22.91 -13.35 7.50
C ALA A 99 23.22 -13.53 6.01
N LEU A 100 23.22 -12.39 5.30
CA LEU A 100 23.58 -12.37 3.87
C LEU A 100 25.09 -12.45 3.64
N ASP A 101 25.86 -12.13 4.67
CA ASP A 101 27.32 -12.08 4.70
C ASP A 101 27.75 -12.08 6.18
N SER A 102 28.96 -12.55 6.50
CA SER A 102 29.47 -12.51 7.88
C SER A 102 29.61 -11.08 8.40
N ASP A 103 29.80 -10.12 7.49
CA ASP A 103 30.01 -8.71 7.82
C ASP A 103 28.69 -7.93 7.98
N LEU A 104 27.53 -8.60 7.82
CA LEU A 104 26.18 -8.01 7.84
C LEU A 104 25.32 -8.61 8.96
N PRO A 105 25.49 -8.16 10.22
CA PRO A 105 24.80 -8.73 11.37
C PRO A 105 23.31 -8.34 11.48
N TYR A 106 22.84 -7.39 10.67
CA TYR A 106 21.44 -6.96 10.65
C TYR A 106 20.78 -7.28 9.31
N ILE A 107 19.48 -7.57 9.33
CA ILE A 107 18.69 -7.90 8.15
C ILE A 107 17.26 -7.39 8.28
N ASN A 108 16.61 -7.06 7.16
CA ASN A 108 15.17 -6.80 7.16
C ASN A 108 14.34 -8.05 7.51
N GLY A 109 13.09 -7.84 7.91
CA GLY A 109 12.11 -8.89 8.14
C GLY A 109 11.65 -9.59 6.86
N GLY A 110 10.51 -10.29 6.95
CA GLY A 110 9.94 -11.03 5.83
C GLY A 110 9.56 -10.11 4.65
N ASN A 111 10.18 -10.31 3.50
CA ASN A 111 9.83 -9.64 2.24
C ASN A 111 10.24 -10.53 1.04
N ARG A 112 9.91 -10.17 -0.20
CA ARG A 112 10.40 -10.83 -1.43
C ARG A 112 11.88 -10.58 -1.69
N PHE A 113 12.44 -9.51 -1.13
CA PHE A 113 13.87 -9.18 -1.18
C PHE A 113 14.49 -9.29 0.22
N ARG A 114 15.83 -9.24 0.26
CA ARG A 114 16.60 -9.15 1.52
C ARG A 114 17.54 -7.96 1.47
N VAL A 115 17.72 -7.31 2.61
CA VAL A 115 18.69 -6.25 2.81
C VAL A 115 19.46 -6.52 4.09
N GLY A 116 20.79 -6.57 3.98
CA GLY A 116 21.68 -6.73 5.11
C GLY A 116 22.44 -5.43 5.38
N PHE A 117 22.64 -5.09 6.66
CA PHE A 117 23.34 -3.87 7.08
C PHE A 117 24.55 -4.23 7.95
N ALA A 118 25.64 -3.49 7.77
CA ALA A 118 26.85 -3.65 8.57
C ALA A 118 26.67 -3.11 9.99
N ASN A 119 27.52 -3.54 10.93
CA ASN A 119 27.54 -2.91 12.26
C ASN A 119 28.24 -1.55 12.25
N HIS A 120 29.10 -1.29 11.26
CA HIS A 120 29.90 -0.08 11.19
C HIS A 120 29.88 0.51 9.77
N SER A 121 29.82 1.83 9.66
CA SER A 121 29.70 2.56 8.39
C SER A 121 30.85 2.31 7.41
N ARG A 122 32.07 2.03 7.91
CA ARG A 122 33.27 1.73 7.12
C ARG A 122 33.59 0.24 7.00
N GLY A 123 32.58 -0.63 7.17
CA GLY A 123 32.70 -2.04 6.81
C GLY A 123 32.99 -2.23 5.32
N LYS A 124 33.36 -3.45 4.89
CA LYS A 124 33.62 -3.76 3.47
C LYS A 124 32.46 -3.37 2.54
N LYS A 125 31.25 -3.40 3.09
CA LYS A 125 30.00 -2.87 2.55
C LYS A 125 29.18 -2.35 3.73
N VAL A 126 28.45 -1.26 3.55
CA VAL A 126 27.53 -0.71 4.57
C VAL A 126 26.15 -1.33 4.44
N VAL A 127 25.74 -1.67 3.21
CA VAL A 127 24.46 -2.33 2.92
C VAL A 127 24.59 -3.27 1.72
N ARG A 128 23.83 -4.37 1.73
CA ARG A 128 23.65 -5.31 0.61
C ARG A 128 22.18 -5.48 0.32
N PHE A 129 21.80 -5.34 -0.95
CA PHE A 129 20.50 -5.67 -1.49
C PHE A 129 20.53 -7.01 -2.20
N ARG A 130 19.51 -7.86 -2.00
CA ARG A 130 19.38 -9.15 -2.69
C ARG A 130 17.95 -9.41 -3.14
N LEU A 131 17.80 -9.76 -4.42
CA LEU A 131 16.56 -10.27 -5.02
C LEU A 131 16.90 -11.56 -5.79
N GLY A 132 16.43 -12.70 -5.27
CA GLY A 132 16.83 -14.00 -5.82
C GLY A 132 18.35 -14.17 -5.77
N GLN A 133 18.98 -14.31 -6.94
CA GLN A 133 20.43 -14.45 -7.10
C GLN A 133 21.15 -13.13 -7.40
N ALA A 134 20.42 -12.04 -7.62
CA ALA A 134 20.99 -10.73 -7.90
C ALA A 134 21.34 -10.02 -6.60
N GLU A 135 22.54 -9.44 -6.53
CA GLU A 135 23.03 -8.68 -5.37
C GLU A 135 23.62 -7.33 -5.80
N VAL A 136 23.41 -6.31 -4.95
CA VAL A 136 24.04 -4.99 -5.06
C VAL A 136 24.55 -4.60 -3.67
N ASP A 137 25.87 -4.44 -3.56
CA ASP A 137 26.55 -3.98 -2.34
C ASP A 137 26.91 -2.51 -2.49
N PHE A 138 26.62 -1.71 -1.47
CA PHE A 138 27.17 -0.36 -1.34
C PHE A 138 28.16 -0.31 -0.18
N GLY A 139 29.27 0.39 -0.38
CA GLY A 139 30.26 0.65 0.67
C GLY A 139 30.59 2.14 0.76
N LEU A 140 30.51 2.72 1.96
CA LEU A 140 30.80 4.14 2.19
C LEU A 140 32.27 4.48 1.92
N ILE A 141 32.52 5.48 1.07
CA ILE A 141 33.86 5.98 0.76
C ILE A 141 34.10 7.32 1.47
N GLY A 142 35.12 7.39 2.32
CA GLY A 142 35.38 8.53 3.19
C GLY A 142 34.55 8.50 4.47
N GLY A 143 34.53 9.61 5.21
CA GLY A 143 33.77 9.74 6.46
C GLY A 143 34.35 8.99 7.66
N ALA A 144 33.72 9.18 8.81
CA ALA A 144 34.04 8.50 10.06
C ALA A 144 33.51 7.06 10.07
N ASN A 145 34.19 6.20 10.83
CA ASN A 145 33.70 4.86 11.10
C ASN A 145 32.78 4.88 12.32
N THR A 146 31.47 4.75 12.12
CA THR A 146 30.47 4.92 13.16
C THR A 146 29.62 3.67 13.30
N THR A 147 29.16 3.39 14.52
CA THR A 147 28.39 2.19 14.83
C THR A 147 26.91 2.39 14.51
N ALA A 148 26.30 1.40 13.86
CA ALA A 148 24.90 1.39 13.52
C ALA A 148 24.00 1.48 14.78
N LYS A 149 23.00 2.36 14.72
CA LYS A 149 21.87 2.43 15.65
C LYS A 149 20.63 1.92 14.94
N LYS A 150 19.97 0.93 15.51
CA LYS A 150 18.80 0.29 14.92
C LYS A 150 17.53 0.66 15.70
N LYS A 151 16.48 1.04 14.99
CA LYS A 151 15.14 1.26 15.55
C LYS A 151 14.10 0.82 14.53
N GLU A 152 13.22 -0.13 14.91
CA GLU A 152 12.15 -0.62 14.03
C GLU A 152 12.66 -1.02 12.65
N ASN A 153 12.21 -0.38 11.57
CA ASN A 153 12.63 -0.61 10.18
C ASN A 153 13.84 0.24 9.75
N GLN A 154 14.51 0.91 10.69
CA GLN A 154 15.58 1.88 10.41
C GLN A 154 16.94 1.45 10.97
N VAL A 155 17.99 1.74 10.19
CA VAL A 155 19.39 1.68 10.60
C VAL A 155 20.05 3.02 10.33
N THR A 156 20.52 3.69 11.39
CA THR A 156 21.20 4.98 11.32
C THR A 156 22.66 4.82 11.69
N TYR A 157 23.54 5.35 10.85
CA TYR A 157 24.96 5.56 11.12
C TYR A 157 25.13 7.04 11.45
N PRO A 158 25.21 7.40 12.75
CA PRO A 158 25.29 8.79 13.15
C PRO A 158 26.66 9.38 12.77
N ASP A 159 26.71 10.68 12.51
CA ASP A 159 27.94 11.46 12.33
C ASP A 159 28.97 10.82 11.37
N VAL A 160 28.50 10.21 10.27
CA VAL A 160 29.39 9.65 9.24
C VAL A 160 30.20 10.74 8.54
N TYR A 161 29.65 11.95 8.49
CA TYR A 161 30.37 13.19 8.24
C TYR A 161 29.98 14.21 9.33
N PRO A 162 30.74 15.31 9.52
CA PRO A 162 30.38 16.34 10.48
C PRO A 162 28.94 16.83 10.29
N ASP A 163 28.15 16.81 11.38
CA ASP A 163 26.72 17.17 11.42
C ASP A 163 25.87 16.42 10.38
N THR A 164 26.26 15.20 9.97
CA THR A 164 25.55 14.43 8.94
C THR A 164 25.42 12.96 9.29
N ASP A 165 24.18 12.48 9.37
CA ASP A 165 23.85 11.07 9.58
C ASP A 165 23.56 10.38 8.23
N LEU A 166 23.87 9.08 8.15
CA LEU A 166 23.41 8.21 7.06
C LEU A 166 22.36 7.25 7.60
N THR A 167 21.14 7.35 7.10
CA THR A 167 20.01 6.56 7.57
C THR A 167 19.43 5.71 6.45
N TYR A 168 19.15 4.45 6.76
CA TYR A 168 18.45 3.52 5.88
C TYR A 168 17.11 3.12 6.51
N THR A 169 16.02 3.28 5.77
CA THR A 169 14.66 2.89 6.19
C THR A 169 14.12 1.82 5.23
N VAL A 170 13.87 0.62 5.73
CA VAL A 170 13.28 -0.48 4.94
C VAL A 170 11.81 -0.19 4.64
N THR A 171 11.43 -0.34 3.37
CA THR A 171 10.06 -0.16 2.86
C THR A 171 9.53 -1.46 2.25
N ASN A 172 8.26 -1.47 1.83
CA ASN A 172 7.66 -2.65 1.22
C ASN A 172 8.33 -3.05 -0.11
N THR A 173 8.94 -2.08 -0.80
CA THR A 173 9.50 -2.24 -2.14
C THR A 173 11.01 -2.03 -2.18
N GLY A 174 11.68 -1.67 -1.08
CA GLY A 174 13.11 -1.47 -1.08
C GLY A 174 13.64 -0.84 0.20
N VAL A 175 14.58 0.10 0.06
CA VAL A 175 15.13 0.89 1.16
C VAL A 175 15.24 2.34 0.71
N LYS A 176 14.77 3.24 1.58
CA LYS A 176 15.06 4.67 1.49
C LYS A 176 16.40 4.96 2.18
N GLU A 177 17.34 5.56 1.47
CA GLU A 177 18.57 6.09 2.04
C GLU A 177 18.38 7.60 2.26
N ALA A 178 18.89 8.11 3.38
CA ALA A 178 18.76 9.51 3.75
C ALA A 178 20.07 10.00 4.34
N TRP A 179 20.67 11.00 3.70
CA TRP A 179 21.76 11.79 4.26
C TRP A 179 21.14 12.97 5.00
N VAL A 180 21.12 12.90 6.33
CA VAL A 180 20.46 13.89 7.19
C VAL A 180 21.50 14.87 7.68
N LEU A 181 21.54 16.05 7.06
CA LEU A 181 22.44 17.14 7.42
C LEU A 181 21.76 17.96 8.52
N HIS A 182 22.30 17.96 9.73
CA HIS A 182 21.86 18.82 10.83
C HIS A 182 22.35 20.27 10.64
N LYS A 183 23.45 20.45 9.90
CA LYS A 183 23.99 21.72 9.44
C LYS A 183 24.71 21.54 8.11
N TYR A 184 24.81 22.61 7.32
CA TYR A 184 25.67 22.62 6.14
C TYR A 184 27.14 22.84 6.55
N THR A 185 27.99 21.88 6.20
CA THR A 185 29.41 21.84 6.59
C THR A 185 30.38 21.96 5.40
N GLY A 186 29.87 22.24 4.20
CA GLY A 186 30.68 22.34 2.99
C GLY A 186 30.90 21.03 2.24
N GLN A 187 30.27 19.92 2.66
CA GLN A 187 30.40 18.62 2.00
C GLN A 187 29.72 18.64 0.62
N LEU A 188 30.51 18.44 -0.44
CA LEU A 188 30.04 18.54 -1.83
C LEU A 188 29.67 17.19 -2.47
N PHE A 189 30.14 16.08 -1.91
CA PHE A 189 29.93 14.76 -2.46
C PHE A 189 29.75 13.71 -1.34
N TYR A 190 28.80 12.80 -1.54
CA TYR A 190 28.67 11.59 -0.73
C TYR A 190 28.90 10.38 -1.65
N THR A 191 29.95 9.61 -1.39
CA THR A 191 30.40 8.57 -2.34
C THR A 191 30.15 7.17 -1.78
N LEU A 192 29.51 6.34 -2.59
CA LEU A 192 29.35 4.91 -2.34
C LEU A 192 30.06 4.10 -3.42
N SER A 193 30.89 3.15 -3.03
CA SER A 193 31.33 2.07 -3.93
C SER A 193 30.16 1.14 -4.23
N VAL A 194 30.16 0.55 -5.43
CA VAL A 194 29.11 -0.34 -5.92
C VAL A 194 29.74 -1.65 -6.37
N LYS A 195 29.29 -2.77 -5.79
CA LYS A 195 29.62 -4.11 -6.29
C LYS A 195 28.35 -4.87 -6.61
N THR A 196 28.32 -5.49 -7.78
CA THR A 196 27.12 -6.17 -8.29
C THR A 196 27.39 -7.64 -8.56
N LYS A 197 26.34 -8.46 -8.42
CA LYS A 197 26.31 -9.86 -8.81
C LYS A 197 25.04 -10.14 -9.60
N ASN A 198 25.19 -10.74 -10.79
CA ASN A 198 24.09 -11.07 -11.71
C ASN A 198 23.25 -9.87 -12.22
N VAL A 199 23.70 -8.64 -11.98
CA VAL A 199 23.14 -7.39 -12.53
C VAL A 199 24.27 -6.42 -12.88
N LYS A 200 23.99 -5.41 -13.71
CA LYS A 200 24.89 -4.31 -14.04
C LYS A 200 24.22 -2.97 -13.75
N ALA A 201 24.97 -2.00 -13.25
CA ALA A 201 24.48 -0.65 -13.03
C ALA A 201 24.53 0.14 -14.35
N GLU A 202 23.43 0.81 -14.68
CA GLU A 202 23.26 1.58 -15.92
C GLU A 202 22.59 2.93 -15.60
N GLU A 203 23.31 4.03 -15.87
CA GLU A 203 22.74 5.38 -15.79
C GLU A 203 21.70 5.61 -16.89
N GLN A 204 20.56 6.17 -16.52
CA GLN A 204 19.43 6.41 -17.41
C GLN A 204 19.38 7.88 -17.84
N LYS A 205 18.66 8.18 -18.93
CA LYS A 205 18.53 9.54 -19.48
C LYS A 205 17.85 10.53 -18.52
N ASP A 206 17.07 10.04 -17.57
CA ASP A 206 16.38 10.84 -16.56
C ASP A 206 17.23 11.08 -15.29
N GLY A 207 18.46 10.57 -15.24
CA GLY A 207 19.37 10.65 -14.10
C GLY A 207 19.14 9.59 -13.02
N SER A 208 18.26 8.62 -13.26
CA SER A 208 18.14 7.42 -12.43
C SER A 208 19.26 6.40 -12.76
N ILE A 209 19.45 5.42 -11.89
CA ILE A 209 20.37 4.30 -12.10
C ILE A 209 19.57 3.00 -12.06
N ALA A 210 19.57 2.24 -13.14
CA ALA A 210 18.96 0.92 -13.22
C ALA A 210 20.00 -0.18 -12.94
N PHE A 211 19.58 -1.27 -12.30
CA PHE A 211 20.37 -2.49 -12.14
C PHE A 211 19.74 -3.61 -12.95
N VAL A 212 20.36 -3.92 -14.08
CA VAL A 212 19.78 -4.74 -15.15
C VAL A 212 20.44 -6.12 -15.18
N ASP A 213 19.63 -7.18 -15.24
CA ASP A 213 20.15 -8.55 -15.38
C ASP A 213 20.66 -8.85 -16.80
N ALA A 214 21.27 -10.03 -16.97
CA ALA A 214 21.80 -10.44 -18.28
C ALA A 214 20.73 -10.58 -19.39
N LYS A 215 19.43 -10.55 -19.04
CA LYS A 215 18.31 -10.62 -19.98
C LYS A 215 17.72 -9.25 -20.31
N GLY A 216 18.31 -8.17 -19.80
CA GLY A 216 17.80 -6.82 -19.99
C GLY A 216 16.64 -6.45 -19.05
N LYS A 217 16.38 -7.24 -18.01
CA LYS A 217 15.34 -6.92 -17.02
C LYS A 217 15.91 -6.10 -15.87
N THR A 218 15.36 -4.92 -15.64
CA THR A 218 15.65 -4.13 -14.44
C THR A 218 15.12 -4.84 -13.19
N LEU A 219 16.02 -5.11 -12.23
CA LEU A 219 15.69 -5.75 -10.95
C LEU A 219 15.70 -4.78 -9.77
N PHE A 220 16.59 -3.78 -9.84
CA PHE A 220 16.61 -2.67 -8.89
C PHE A 220 16.72 -1.35 -9.65
N SER A 221 16.28 -0.27 -9.02
CA SER A 221 16.49 1.09 -9.54
C SER A 221 16.71 2.06 -8.40
N ILE A 222 17.53 3.07 -8.66
CA ILE A 222 17.67 4.24 -7.81
C ILE A 222 17.12 5.42 -8.62
N PRO A 223 16.01 6.06 -8.21
CA PRO A 223 15.49 7.20 -8.93
C PRO A 223 16.43 8.40 -8.76
N ARG A 224 16.21 9.43 -9.58
CA ARG A 224 16.93 10.69 -9.43
C ARG A 224 16.74 11.21 -7.99
N PRO A 225 17.80 11.61 -7.28
CA PRO A 225 17.70 12.05 -5.91
C PRO A 225 17.10 13.46 -5.85
N CYS A 226 16.50 13.79 -4.71
CA CYS A 226 16.14 15.15 -4.34
C CYS A 226 16.64 15.44 -2.93
N MET A 227 16.52 16.70 -2.50
CA MET A 227 16.71 17.05 -1.10
C MET A 227 15.64 18.01 -0.62
N TYR A 228 15.34 17.97 0.67
CA TYR A 228 14.35 18.83 1.28
C TYR A 228 14.76 19.29 2.67
N ASP A 229 14.33 20.49 3.05
CA ASP A 229 14.59 21.09 4.34
C ASP A 229 13.47 20.80 5.34
N ALA A 230 13.64 21.19 6.60
CA ALA A 230 12.68 20.93 7.68
C ALA A 230 11.34 21.68 7.55
N LYS A 231 11.19 22.53 6.52
CA LYS A 231 9.93 23.23 6.17
C LYS A 231 9.38 22.75 4.83
N ASP A 232 9.79 21.57 4.38
CA ASP A 232 9.39 20.95 3.11
C ASP A 232 9.77 21.79 1.87
N GLY A 233 10.78 22.67 1.98
CA GLY A 233 11.40 23.29 0.81
C GLY A 233 12.19 22.21 0.06
N ILE A 234 11.97 22.05 -1.24
CA ILE A 234 12.58 20.98 -2.05
C ILE A 234 13.62 21.54 -3.04
N SER A 235 14.68 20.79 -3.31
CA SER A 235 15.53 20.96 -4.49
C SER A 235 15.61 19.66 -5.27
N ASN A 236 15.29 19.73 -6.57
CA ASN A 236 15.41 18.62 -7.51
C ASN A 236 16.76 18.63 -8.25
N ASN A 237 17.67 19.55 -7.88
CA ASN A 237 18.98 19.71 -8.51
C ASN A 237 20.08 18.92 -7.77
N VAL A 238 19.73 17.71 -7.32
CA VAL A 238 20.66 16.73 -6.79
C VAL A 238 20.98 15.74 -7.91
N LYS A 239 22.25 15.36 -8.06
CA LYS A 239 22.70 14.52 -9.18
C LYS A 239 23.48 13.31 -8.68
N PHE A 240 23.28 12.19 -9.35
CA PHE A 240 24.24 11.10 -9.31
C PHE A 240 25.28 11.25 -10.41
N VAL A 241 26.49 10.78 -10.11
CA VAL A 241 27.53 10.54 -11.10
C VAL A 241 28.00 9.11 -10.92
N LEU A 242 27.73 8.25 -11.91
CA LEU A 242 28.25 6.89 -11.96
C LEU A 242 29.64 6.93 -12.59
N ARG A 243 30.68 6.59 -11.83
CA ARG A 243 32.06 6.54 -12.33
C ARG A 243 32.69 5.18 -12.12
N THR A 244 33.61 4.82 -13.00
CA THR A 244 34.39 3.59 -12.91
C THR A 244 35.87 3.95 -12.87
N GLU A 245 36.59 3.45 -11.87
CA GLU A 245 38.03 3.63 -11.73
C GLU A 245 38.68 2.25 -11.62
N GLY A 246 39.41 1.86 -12.67
CA GLY A 246 39.89 0.48 -12.80
C GLY A 246 38.74 -0.52 -12.84
N ASN A 247 38.69 -1.42 -11.87
CA ASN A 247 37.64 -2.45 -11.74
C ASN A 247 36.58 -2.12 -10.68
N GLU A 248 36.61 -0.91 -10.10
CA GLU A 248 35.68 -0.49 -9.05
C GLU A 248 34.71 0.55 -9.61
N THR A 249 33.43 0.41 -9.28
CA THR A 249 32.37 1.34 -9.66
C THR A 249 31.96 2.16 -8.44
N TYR A 250 31.68 3.44 -8.63
CA TYR A 250 31.25 4.36 -7.58
C TYR A 250 30.04 5.17 -8.05
N ILE A 251 29.18 5.50 -7.09
CA ILE A 251 28.12 6.50 -7.23
C ILE A 251 28.50 7.67 -6.35
N ASP A 252 28.68 8.85 -6.96
CA ASP A 252 28.81 10.10 -6.23
C ASP A 252 27.46 10.84 -6.22
N LEU A 253 26.94 11.11 -5.03
CA LEU A 253 25.77 11.94 -4.81
C LEU A 253 26.23 13.40 -4.63
N LYS A 254 25.77 14.29 -5.52
CA LYS A 254 26.09 15.71 -5.54
C LYS A 254 24.87 16.56 -5.18
N PRO A 255 24.82 17.18 -3.99
CA PRO A 255 23.74 18.08 -3.58
C PRO A 255 23.77 19.42 -4.32
N ASP A 256 22.67 20.18 -4.26
CA ASP A 256 22.63 21.57 -4.73
C ASP A 256 23.28 22.50 -3.69
N ASP A 257 24.55 22.79 -3.91
CA ASP A 257 25.38 23.61 -3.04
C ASP A 257 24.84 25.03 -2.82
N ALA A 258 24.30 25.66 -3.87
CA ALA A 258 23.77 27.02 -3.78
C ALA A 258 22.50 27.05 -2.94
N TRP A 259 21.64 26.04 -3.10
CA TRP A 259 20.44 25.88 -2.31
C TRP A 259 20.75 25.63 -0.83
N LEU A 260 21.75 24.79 -0.51
CA LEU A 260 22.16 24.52 0.87
C LEU A 260 22.76 25.74 1.59
N LYS A 261 23.34 26.68 0.84
CA LYS A 261 23.92 27.93 1.37
C LYS A 261 22.89 29.04 1.56
N ASP A 262 21.67 28.89 1.05
CA ASP A 262 20.64 29.92 1.16
C ASP A 262 20.28 30.13 2.65
N PRO A 263 20.36 31.37 3.18
CA PRO A 263 20.08 31.64 4.60
C PRO A 263 18.63 31.34 5.01
N SER A 264 17.72 31.14 4.06
CA SER A 264 16.34 30.73 4.32
C SER A 264 16.19 29.23 4.63
N ARG A 265 17.23 28.40 4.44
CA ARG A 265 17.14 26.95 4.65
C ARG A 265 16.88 26.60 6.11
N ALA A 266 15.89 25.72 6.33
CA ALA A 266 15.58 25.18 7.64
C ALA A 266 16.22 23.80 7.84
N PHE A 267 17.22 23.68 8.71
CA PHE A 267 17.82 22.38 9.03
C PHE A 267 16.97 21.58 10.05
N PRO A 268 17.02 20.22 10.02
CA PRO A 268 17.85 19.39 9.17
C PRO A 268 17.40 19.37 7.70
N VAL A 269 18.37 19.24 6.78
CA VAL A 269 18.13 18.95 5.37
C VAL A 269 18.34 17.46 5.14
N THR A 270 17.42 16.82 4.44
CA THR A 270 17.54 15.42 4.03
C THR A 270 17.84 15.35 2.54
N ILE A 271 18.93 14.69 2.16
CA ILE A 271 19.19 14.28 0.77
C ILE A 271 18.80 12.81 0.64
N ASP A 272 17.82 12.54 -0.21
CA ASP A 272 17.12 11.27 -0.24
C ASP A 272 17.30 10.58 -1.61
N PRO A 273 18.24 9.65 -1.70
CA PRO A 273 18.14 8.59 -2.70
C PRO A 273 17.38 7.38 -2.16
N SER A 274 16.55 6.77 -2.99
CA SER A 274 15.88 5.51 -2.65
C SER A 274 16.39 4.38 -3.55
N ILE A 275 16.52 3.15 -3.06
CA ILE A 275 16.68 1.98 -3.93
C ILE A 275 15.43 1.12 -3.85
N SER A 276 14.76 0.98 -4.98
CA SER A 276 13.54 0.20 -5.12
C SER A 276 13.80 -1.09 -5.90
N VAL A 277 13.15 -2.16 -5.46
CA VAL A 277 13.12 -3.46 -6.10
C VAL A 277 12.00 -3.44 -7.13
N GLN A 278 12.34 -3.67 -8.39
CA GLN A 278 11.37 -3.63 -9.49
C GLN A 278 10.61 -4.95 -9.60
N GLY A 279 9.41 -4.90 -10.17
CA GLY A 279 8.48 -6.03 -10.27
C GLY A 279 7.08 -5.54 -10.66
N ALA A 280 6.41 -6.28 -11.53
CA ALA A 280 5.19 -5.85 -12.22
C ALA A 280 3.99 -5.76 -11.27
N THR A 281 3.84 -4.63 -10.57
CA THR A 281 2.53 -4.20 -10.09
C THR A 281 1.94 -3.28 -11.14
N ASN A 282 0.72 -3.59 -11.62
CA ASN A 282 -0.05 -2.69 -12.49
C ASN A 282 -0.72 -1.58 -11.67
N THR A 283 -0.01 -1.08 -10.66
CA THR A 283 -0.40 0.01 -9.78
C THR A 283 0.53 1.18 -10.03
N TYR A 284 -0.02 2.37 -10.20
CA TYR A 284 0.75 3.55 -10.55
C TYR A 284 0.20 4.77 -9.81
N ASP A 285 1.09 5.63 -9.35
CA ASP A 285 0.77 7.03 -9.10
C ASP A 285 1.90 7.94 -9.60
N ALA A 286 1.53 9.16 -9.97
CA ALA A 286 2.49 10.17 -10.43
C ALA A 286 1.86 11.56 -10.44
N THR A 287 2.69 12.57 -10.24
CA THR A 287 2.35 13.97 -10.52
C THR A 287 2.90 14.42 -11.87
N VAL A 288 2.20 15.35 -12.50
CA VAL A 288 2.65 16.08 -13.69
C VAL A 288 2.53 17.58 -13.43
N GLY A 289 3.44 18.38 -13.97
CA GLY A 289 3.47 19.84 -13.80
C GLY A 289 3.64 20.59 -15.11
N SER A 290 2.94 21.71 -15.27
CA SER A 290 3.02 22.56 -16.46
C SER A 290 4.24 23.50 -16.45
N GLY A 291 4.37 24.38 -17.45
CA GLY A 291 5.46 25.36 -17.52
C GLY A 291 6.83 24.68 -17.69
N ASN A 292 7.83 25.08 -16.90
CA ASN A 292 9.17 24.49 -17.00
C ASN A 292 9.21 23.02 -16.53
N ALA A 293 8.22 22.56 -15.78
CA ALA A 293 8.10 21.18 -15.34
C ALA A 293 7.52 20.24 -16.43
N GLN A 294 7.18 20.75 -17.62
CA GLN A 294 6.34 20.02 -18.58
C GLN A 294 6.91 18.68 -19.07
N ASN A 295 8.24 18.53 -19.02
CA ASN A 295 8.95 17.32 -19.45
C ASN A 295 9.52 16.51 -18.28
N VAL A 296 9.16 16.88 -17.05
CA VAL A 296 9.64 16.21 -15.84
C VAL A 296 8.68 15.09 -15.47
N ASN A 297 9.24 13.94 -15.11
CA ASN A 297 8.51 12.83 -14.51
C ASN A 297 8.66 12.92 -12.98
N PHE A 298 7.54 12.97 -12.26
CA PHE A 298 7.51 12.99 -10.79
C PHE A 298 6.98 11.66 -10.23
N GLY A 299 7.07 10.56 -10.99
CA GLY A 299 6.48 9.27 -10.65
C GLY A 299 7.12 8.56 -9.45
N THR A 300 8.18 9.12 -8.86
CA THR A 300 8.85 8.60 -7.66
C THR A 300 8.81 9.59 -6.49
N ASN A 301 8.08 10.70 -6.63
CA ASN A 301 7.95 11.66 -5.54
C ASN A 301 7.08 11.05 -4.44
N SER A 302 7.42 11.31 -3.18
CA SER A 302 6.64 10.90 -2.00
C SER A 302 5.30 11.64 -1.84
N TYR A 303 4.91 12.45 -2.82
CA TYR A 303 3.81 13.38 -2.77
C TYR A 303 3.09 13.48 -4.11
N LEU A 304 1.77 13.67 -4.05
CA LEU A 304 0.88 13.92 -5.18
C LEU A 304 0.34 15.35 -5.08
N LEU A 305 0.63 16.18 -6.08
CA LEU A 305 0.22 17.58 -6.12
C LEU A 305 -0.95 17.84 -7.07
N THR A 306 -1.81 18.78 -6.71
CA THR A 306 -2.87 19.32 -7.56
C THR A 306 -3.03 20.83 -7.35
N GLY A 307 -3.24 21.60 -8.41
CA GLY A 307 -3.40 23.07 -8.35
C GLY A 307 -2.12 23.84 -8.69
N THR A 308 -2.09 25.13 -8.41
CA THR A 308 -0.93 25.98 -8.72
C THR A 308 0.11 25.90 -7.60
N TYR A 309 1.31 25.44 -7.95
CA TYR A 309 2.44 25.27 -7.05
C TYR A 309 3.70 25.92 -7.63
N THR A 310 4.48 26.57 -6.77
CA THR A 310 5.80 27.10 -7.12
C THR A 310 6.87 26.11 -6.70
N ASP A 311 7.31 25.30 -7.66
CA ASP A 311 8.43 24.38 -7.44
C ASP A 311 9.74 25.19 -7.42
N PRO A 312 10.64 24.97 -6.44
CA PRO A 312 11.87 25.75 -6.36
C PRO A 312 12.83 25.57 -7.54
N THR A 313 12.71 24.47 -8.29
CA THR A 313 13.52 24.16 -9.47
C THR A 313 12.85 24.58 -10.77
N TYR A 314 11.54 24.37 -10.88
CA TYR A 314 10.80 24.57 -12.13
C TYR A 314 9.95 25.86 -12.14
N GLY A 315 9.90 26.59 -11.02
CA GLY A 315 9.06 27.77 -10.86
C GLY A 315 7.57 27.43 -10.74
N THR A 316 6.73 28.44 -10.94
CA THR A 316 5.27 28.30 -10.82
C THR A 316 4.68 27.54 -12.01
N GLY A 317 3.85 26.54 -11.71
CA GLY A 317 3.12 25.77 -12.69
C GLY A 317 1.83 25.17 -12.10
N VAL A 318 1.00 24.64 -12.98
CA VAL A 318 -0.20 23.88 -12.63
C VAL A 318 0.16 22.41 -12.54
N TYR A 319 -0.26 21.75 -11.46
CA TYR A 319 0.02 20.35 -11.21
C TYR A 319 -1.28 19.53 -11.17
N ARG A 320 -1.17 18.27 -11.61
CA ARG A 320 -2.22 17.25 -11.54
C ARG A 320 -1.60 15.93 -11.11
N SER A 321 -2.39 15.07 -10.50
CA SER A 321 -1.92 13.75 -10.05
C SER A 321 -2.77 12.63 -10.60
N TYR A 322 -2.14 11.48 -10.88
CA TYR A 322 -2.78 10.31 -11.45
C TYR A 322 -2.59 9.12 -10.53
N ILE A 323 -3.61 8.28 -10.39
CA ILE A 323 -3.59 7.08 -9.54
C ILE A 323 -4.32 5.93 -10.24
N LYS A 324 -3.70 4.75 -10.28
CA LYS A 324 -4.26 3.50 -10.86
C LYS A 324 -4.00 2.33 -9.91
N PHE A 325 -5.09 1.66 -9.51
CA PHE A 325 -5.05 0.42 -8.72
C PHE A 325 -5.12 -0.81 -9.65
N GLY A 326 -4.74 -1.98 -9.13
CA GLY A 326 -4.71 -3.23 -9.89
C GLY A 326 -6.06 -3.93 -10.01
N LEU A 327 -6.99 -3.64 -9.08
CA LEU A 327 -8.30 -4.28 -8.90
C LEU A 327 -8.18 -5.77 -8.57
N ALA A 328 -7.97 -6.07 -7.28
CA ALA A 328 -7.96 -7.45 -6.80
C ALA A 328 -9.31 -8.15 -7.07
N PRO A 329 -9.33 -9.43 -7.46
CA PRO A 329 -10.57 -10.12 -7.79
C PRO A 329 -11.53 -10.12 -6.60
N LEU A 330 -12.80 -9.78 -6.86
CA LEU A 330 -13.88 -9.93 -5.89
C LEU A 330 -14.41 -11.37 -5.91
N LEU A 331 -15.09 -11.77 -4.83
CA LEU A 331 -15.80 -13.04 -4.81
C LEU A 331 -16.86 -13.10 -5.91
N SER A 332 -17.12 -14.32 -6.39
CA SER A 332 -18.16 -14.55 -7.40
C SER A 332 -19.51 -14.01 -6.92
N SER A 333 -20.25 -13.38 -7.82
CA SER A 333 -21.55 -12.74 -7.53
C SER A 333 -21.48 -11.57 -6.54
N ALA A 334 -20.31 -10.93 -6.39
CA ALA A 334 -20.17 -9.70 -5.61
C ALA A 334 -21.09 -8.59 -6.14
N ASN A 335 -21.90 -8.03 -5.25
CA ASN A 335 -22.65 -6.80 -5.47
C ASN A 335 -21.97 -5.65 -4.72
N ILE A 336 -21.26 -4.81 -5.47
CA ILE A 336 -20.57 -3.64 -4.90
C ILE A 336 -21.60 -2.65 -4.35
N THR A 337 -21.49 -2.34 -3.06
CA THR A 337 -22.39 -1.39 -2.39
C THR A 337 -21.73 -0.02 -2.20
N SER A 338 -20.41 0.02 -2.03
CA SER A 338 -19.63 1.25 -1.92
C SER A 338 -18.19 1.03 -2.38
N ALA A 339 -17.58 2.02 -3.02
CA ALA A 339 -16.14 2.07 -3.23
C ALA A 339 -15.61 3.48 -2.98
N LYS A 340 -14.50 3.57 -2.25
CA LYS A 340 -13.88 4.83 -1.84
C LYS A 340 -12.38 4.81 -2.13
N LEU A 341 -11.89 5.91 -2.69
CA LEU A 341 -10.48 6.25 -2.68
C LEU A 341 -10.21 7.12 -1.45
N THR A 342 -9.31 6.69 -0.58
CA THR A 342 -8.89 7.45 0.61
C THR A 342 -7.48 7.98 0.39
N LEU A 343 -7.30 9.30 0.56
CA LEU A 343 -6.02 9.99 0.45
C LEU A 343 -5.72 10.81 1.71
N TYR A 344 -4.45 10.90 2.10
CA TYR A 344 -4.00 11.73 3.21
C TYR A 344 -3.42 13.06 2.72
N GLN A 345 -4.11 14.15 3.02
CA GLN A 345 -3.73 15.53 2.77
C GLN A 345 -2.69 15.95 3.83
N TYR A 346 -1.52 16.47 3.42
CA TYR A 346 -0.43 16.83 4.35
C TYR A 346 -0.01 18.31 4.36
N ALA A 347 -0.50 19.14 3.44
CA ALA A 347 -0.08 20.52 3.23
C ALA A 347 -1.24 21.49 2.98
N THR A 348 -1.03 22.76 3.34
CA THR A 348 -2.02 23.85 3.23
C THR A 348 -3.29 23.63 4.08
N THR A 349 -3.95 24.72 4.45
CA THR A 349 -5.17 24.71 5.27
C THR A 349 -6.36 25.38 4.58
N GLN A 350 -6.13 26.10 3.48
CA GLN A 350 -7.17 26.74 2.68
C GLN A 350 -8.13 25.70 2.09
N SER A 351 -9.42 26.00 2.03
CA SER A 351 -10.41 25.06 1.51
C SER A 351 -10.46 25.13 -0.01
N GLU A 352 -10.19 24.01 -0.69
CA GLU A 352 -10.17 23.91 -2.15
C GLU A 352 -11.03 22.74 -2.62
N GLN A 353 -11.69 22.88 -3.77
CA GLN A 353 -12.45 21.78 -4.37
C GLN A 353 -11.54 20.94 -5.26
N VAL A 354 -11.35 19.68 -4.87
CA VAL A 354 -10.58 18.68 -5.64
C VAL A 354 -11.55 17.82 -6.43
N ASP A 355 -11.40 17.86 -7.76
CA ASP A 355 -12.15 17.04 -8.68
C ASP A 355 -11.37 15.77 -9.05
N LEU A 356 -12.08 14.64 -9.06
CA LEU A 356 -11.56 13.35 -9.48
C LEU A 356 -12.18 12.96 -10.83
N TYR A 357 -11.35 12.79 -11.86
CA TYR A 357 -11.76 12.36 -13.20
C TYR A 357 -11.30 10.93 -13.46
N SER A 358 -12.05 10.19 -14.28
CA SER A 358 -11.55 8.94 -14.86
C SER A 358 -10.48 9.21 -15.89
N VAL A 359 -9.60 8.24 -16.13
CA VAL A 359 -8.60 8.28 -17.21
C VAL A 359 -9.05 7.35 -18.34
N ALA A 360 -8.85 7.76 -19.59
CA ALA A 360 -9.39 7.09 -20.78
C ALA A 360 -8.33 6.40 -21.66
N SER A 361 -7.05 6.51 -21.31
CA SER A 361 -5.96 5.79 -21.99
C SER A 361 -4.90 5.31 -21.01
N ASP A 362 -4.17 4.27 -21.39
CA ASP A 362 -3.15 3.67 -20.51
C ASP A 362 -1.97 4.63 -20.24
N TRP A 363 -1.31 4.42 -19.11
CA TRP A 363 -0.14 5.16 -18.66
C TRP A 363 0.63 4.39 -17.59
N GLN A 364 1.87 4.82 -17.36
CA GLN A 364 2.77 4.24 -16.35
C GLN A 364 3.48 5.38 -15.60
N SER A 365 3.77 5.17 -14.32
CA SER A 365 4.45 6.17 -13.47
C SER A 365 5.76 6.68 -14.07
N THR A 366 6.54 5.83 -14.75
CA THR A 366 7.85 6.20 -15.34
C THR A 366 7.77 6.97 -16.65
N GLY A 367 6.63 6.94 -17.33
CA GLY A 367 6.46 7.53 -18.68
C GLY A 367 5.63 8.81 -18.72
N ILE A 368 4.79 9.03 -17.71
CA ILE A 368 3.84 10.14 -17.70
C ILE A 368 4.56 11.48 -17.41
N LYS A 369 4.22 12.52 -18.17
CA LYS A 369 4.66 13.90 -17.97
C LYS A 369 3.63 14.85 -18.58
N TRP A 370 3.68 16.14 -18.25
CA TRP A 370 2.67 17.10 -18.72
C TRP A 370 2.59 17.24 -20.24
N SER A 371 3.71 17.13 -20.94
CA SER A 371 3.73 17.15 -22.41
C SER A 371 3.22 15.85 -23.05
N GLN A 372 2.97 14.80 -22.27
CA GLN A 372 2.49 13.49 -22.71
C GLN A 372 1.45 12.94 -21.73
N LEU A 373 0.29 13.60 -21.64
CA LEU A 373 -0.79 13.21 -20.74
C LEU A 373 -1.65 12.09 -21.36
N PRO A 374 -2.13 11.13 -20.54
CA PRO A 374 -3.20 10.26 -20.97
C PRO A 374 -4.49 11.06 -21.20
N SER A 375 -5.39 10.52 -22.03
CA SER A 375 -6.69 11.14 -22.29
C SER A 375 -7.54 11.19 -21.01
N THR A 376 -8.14 12.34 -20.72
CA THR A 376 -9.05 12.52 -19.59
C THR A 376 -10.43 11.95 -19.93
N GLY A 377 -11.02 11.21 -19.01
CA GLY A 377 -12.40 10.75 -19.08
C GLY A 377 -13.39 11.71 -18.40
N SER A 378 -14.47 11.18 -17.85
CA SER A 378 -15.52 11.93 -17.18
C SER A 378 -15.19 12.26 -15.73
N LEU A 379 -15.76 13.36 -15.22
CA LEU A 379 -15.77 13.68 -13.78
C LEU A 379 -16.50 12.56 -13.01
N ILE A 380 -15.90 12.11 -11.92
CA ILE A 380 -16.43 11.05 -11.04
C ILE A 380 -17.09 11.69 -9.82
N THR A 381 -16.34 12.53 -9.10
CA THR A 381 -16.78 13.19 -7.88
C THR A 381 -15.93 14.44 -7.62
N SER A 382 -16.44 15.35 -6.79
CA SER A 382 -15.73 16.51 -6.28
C SER A 382 -15.78 16.50 -4.76
N THR A 383 -14.64 16.72 -4.10
CA THR A 383 -14.52 16.74 -2.63
C THR A 383 -13.85 18.04 -2.20
N THR A 384 -14.43 18.73 -1.23
CA THR A 384 -13.79 19.88 -0.59
C THR A 384 -12.70 19.41 0.36
N VAL A 385 -11.48 19.87 0.12
CA VAL A 385 -10.28 19.52 0.90
C VAL A 385 -9.76 20.76 1.60
N SER A 386 -9.65 20.73 2.92
CA SER A 386 -9.17 21.83 3.75
C SER A 386 -7.91 21.44 4.53
N ASP A 387 -8.04 21.19 5.83
CA ASP A 387 -6.95 20.89 6.77
C ASP A 387 -6.26 19.55 6.48
N VAL A 388 -5.17 19.29 7.20
CA VAL A 388 -4.43 18.02 7.17
C VAL A 388 -5.31 16.88 7.68
N GLY A 389 -5.34 15.77 6.95
CA GLY A 389 -6.17 14.63 7.31
C GLY A 389 -6.54 13.71 6.16
N PHE A 390 -7.38 12.72 6.46
CA PHE A 390 -7.90 11.79 5.46
C PHE A 390 -9.13 12.35 4.76
N TYR A 391 -9.17 12.18 3.45
CA TYR A 391 -10.30 12.53 2.60
C TYR A 391 -10.72 11.32 1.76
N ASP A 392 -12.02 11.06 1.75
CA ASP A 392 -12.64 10.03 0.94
C ASP A 392 -13.23 10.64 -0.33
N PHE A 393 -13.02 9.95 -1.45
CA PHE A 393 -13.65 10.23 -2.74
C PHE A 393 -14.53 9.03 -3.09
N ASP A 394 -15.83 9.26 -3.30
CA ASP A 394 -16.76 8.20 -3.73
C ASP A 394 -16.52 7.88 -5.21
N ILE A 395 -16.16 6.63 -5.47
CA ILE A 395 -15.88 6.10 -6.80
C ILE A 395 -16.72 4.85 -7.09
N THR A 396 -17.80 4.64 -6.33
CA THR A 396 -18.65 3.44 -6.38
C THR A 396 -19.11 3.14 -7.81
N SER A 397 -19.60 4.15 -8.53
CA SER A 397 -20.09 3.99 -9.91
C SER A 397 -18.99 3.56 -10.87
N LEU A 398 -17.79 4.15 -10.75
CA LEU A 398 -16.66 3.82 -11.61
C LEU A 398 -16.13 2.40 -11.34
N VAL A 399 -16.00 2.03 -10.06
CA VAL A 399 -15.56 0.69 -9.68
C VAL A 399 -16.54 -0.38 -10.14
N LYS A 400 -17.85 -0.13 -10.08
CA LYS A 400 -18.88 -1.00 -10.68
C LYS A 400 -18.67 -1.18 -12.18
N GLN A 401 -18.34 -0.12 -12.91
CA GLN A 401 -18.07 -0.19 -14.35
C GLN A 401 -16.80 -0.98 -14.66
N TRP A 402 -15.76 -0.84 -13.85
CA TRP A 402 -14.52 -1.62 -14.01
C TRP A 402 -14.74 -3.12 -13.80
N TYR A 403 -15.36 -3.53 -12.68
CA TYR A 403 -15.65 -4.95 -12.43
C TYR A 403 -16.74 -5.51 -13.35
N GLY A 404 -17.67 -4.66 -13.81
CA GLY A 404 -18.68 -5.03 -14.81
C GLY A 404 -18.13 -5.11 -16.24
N GLY A 405 -16.89 -4.69 -16.49
CA GLY A 405 -16.25 -4.72 -17.81
C GLY A 405 -16.79 -3.69 -18.81
N THR A 406 -17.63 -2.73 -18.38
CA THR A 406 -18.16 -1.69 -19.27
C THR A 406 -17.13 -0.59 -19.56
N THR A 407 -16.10 -0.49 -18.72
CA THR A 407 -15.02 0.49 -18.87
C THR A 407 -13.70 -0.14 -18.45
N SER A 408 -12.64 0.10 -19.24
CA SER A 408 -11.29 -0.35 -18.89
C SER A 408 -10.74 0.44 -17.71
N ASN A 409 -9.97 -0.21 -16.84
CA ASN A 409 -9.31 0.46 -15.73
C ASN A 409 -7.99 1.12 -16.17
N TYR A 410 -8.04 2.43 -16.39
CA TYR A 410 -6.85 3.27 -16.56
C TYR A 410 -6.59 4.18 -15.36
N GLY A 411 -7.29 3.99 -14.24
CA GLY A 411 -7.17 4.83 -13.06
C GLY A 411 -7.91 6.16 -13.15
N MET A 412 -7.44 7.11 -12.36
CA MET A 412 -8.11 8.39 -12.07
C MET A 412 -7.10 9.54 -12.07
N MET A 413 -7.57 10.76 -12.32
CA MET A 413 -6.82 12.00 -12.28
C MET A 413 -7.42 12.94 -11.24
N LEU A 414 -6.59 13.45 -10.34
CA LEU A 414 -6.87 14.53 -9.41
C LEU A 414 -6.46 15.87 -10.03
N ARG A 415 -7.39 16.82 -10.02
CA ARG A 415 -7.12 18.24 -10.28
C ARG A 415 -7.97 19.13 -9.38
N LEU A 416 -7.59 20.38 -9.17
CA LEU A 416 -8.51 21.36 -8.58
C LEU A 416 -9.57 21.74 -9.59
N ASN A 417 -10.77 22.06 -9.12
CA ASN A 417 -11.81 22.63 -9.96
C ASN A 417 -11.34 23.96 -10.58
N GLN A 418 -10.68 24.78 -9.78
CA GLN A 418 -9.97 25.99 -10.19
C GLN A 418 -8.47 25.75 -10.09
N GLU A 419 -7.83 25.39 -11.20
CA GLU A 419 -6.41 25.02 -11.20
C GLU A 419 -5.44 26.18 -10.89
N SER A 420 -5.92 27.42 -10.97
CA SER A 420 -5.20 28.64 -10.55
C SER A 420 -5.08 28.77 -9.03
N ASP A 421 -5.89 28.06 -8.27
CA ASP A 421 -5.96 28.20 -6.82
C ASP A 421 -4.80 27.48 -6.14
N ASN A 422 -4.65 27.73 -4.85
CA ASN A 422 -3.53 27.23 -4.07
C ASN A 422 -3.55 25.70 -4.02
N TRP A 423 -2.39 25.10 -4.22
CA TRP A 423 -2.27 23.65 -4.35
C TRP A 423 -2.74 22.84 -3.12
N LYS A 424 -3.08 21.59 -3.40
CA LYS A 424 -3.23 20.51 -2.40
C LYS A 424 -2.20 19.41 -2.61
N GLY A 425 -1.70 18.88 -1.51
CA GLY A 425 -0.71 17.81 -1.47
C GLY A 425 -1.23 16.58 -0.75
N PHE A 426 -1.14 15.42 -1.40
CA PHE A 426 -1.46 14.12 -0.81
C PHE A 426 -0.20 13.25 -0.72
N ARG A 427 -0.16 12.30 0.22
CA ARG A 427 0.93 11.32 0.27
C ARG A 427 0.79 10.33 -0.89
N SER A 428 1.90 10.06 -1.59
CA SER A 428 1.95 9.06 -2.66
C SER A 428 2.21 7.66 -2.10
N SER A 429 2.19 6.68 -2.99
CA SER A 429 2.62 5.31 -2.72
C SER A 429 4.09 5.25 -2.25
N ASP A 430 4.93 6.19 -2.69
CA ASP A 430 6.34 6.31 -2.33
C ASP A 430 6.59 7.09 -1.02
N TYR A 431 5.55 7.42 -0.25
CA TYR A 431 5.74 8.01 1.07
C TYR A 431 6.41 7.02 2.05
N PRO A 432 7.55 7.33 2.68
CA PRO A 432 8.32 6.33 3.42
C PRO A 432 7.92 6.15 4.89
N ASP A 433 7.39 7.19 5.55
CA ASP A 433 7.39 7.23 7.01
C ASP A 433 6.19 6.52 7.62
N ASN A 434 5.02 6.58 6.96
CA ASN A 434 3.80 6.00 7.49
C ASN A 434 2.96 5.33 6.39
N ASN A 435 2.98 4.00 6.37
CA ASN A 435 2.19 3.20 5.44
C ASN A 435 0.67 3.44 5.54
N SER A 436 0.16 3.88 6.70
CA SER A 436 -1.27 4.15 6.89
C SER A 436 -1.74 5.43 6.20
N GLN A 437 -0.83 6.31 5.79
CA GLN A 437 -1.16 7.56 5.09
C GLN A 437 -1.11 7.43 3.56
N LYS A 438 -0.73 6.26 3.04
CA LYS A 438 -0.65 6.02 1.60
C LYS A 438 -2.03 5.89 0.96
N PRO A 439 -2.17 6.10 -0.36
CA PRO A 439 -3.43 5.91 -1.06
C PRO A 439 -3.99 4.50 -0.86
N MET A 440 -5.28 4.41 -0.55
CA MET A 440 -5.99 3.15 -0.34
C MET A 440 -7.32 3.16 -1.07
N LEU A 441 -7.63 2.05 -1.74
CA LEU A 441 -8.93 1.76 -2.33
C LEU A 441 -9.69 0.83 -1.39
N THR A 442 -10.86 1.26 -0.90
CA THR A 442 -11.75 0.41 -0.10
C THR A 442 -13.01 0.09 -0.90
N ILE A 443 -13.28 -1.20 -1.11
CA ILE A 443 -14.50 -1.68 -1.79
C ILE A 443 -15.31 -2.48 -0.79
N THR A 444 -16.53 -2.03 -0.52
CA THR A 444 -17.53 -2.78 0.24
C THR A 444 -18.49 -3.44 -0.73
N TYR A 445 -18.72 -4.73 -0.55
CA TYR A 445 -19.65 -5.50 -1.36
C TYR A 445 -20.37 -6.52 -0.50
N THR A 446 -21.55 -6.93 -0.95
CA THR A 446 -22.24 -8.11 -0.44
C THR A 446 -22.11 -9.24 -1.44
N ILE A 447 -22.28 -10.45 -0.95
CA ILE A 447 -22.49 -11.61 -1.81
C ILE A 447 -23.86 -12.20 -1.46
N ASP A 448 -24.54 -12.76 -2.45
CA ASP A 448 -25.52 -13.82 -2.18
C ASP A 448 -24.77 -15.14 -2.39
N PRO A 449 -24.35 -15.85 -1.31
CA PRO A 449 -23.42 -16.96 -1.42
C PRO A 449 -24.09 -18.20 -2.01
N ILE A 450 -24.25 -18.21 -3.32
CA ILE A 450 -24.87 -19.30 -4.05
C ILE A 450 -23.82 -20.35 -4.50
N GLY A 451 -22.51 -20.10 -4.39
CA GLY A 451 -21.44 -21.05 -4.76
C GLY A 451 -20.89 -21.92 -3.61
N VAL A 452 -19.64 -22.36 -3.76
CA VAL A 452 -18.82 -22.95 -2.69
C VAL A 452 -17.51 -22.19 -2.61
N GLU A 453 -17.15 -21.76 -1.41
CA GLU A 453 -15.83 -21.23 -1.09
C GLU A 453 -15.26 -22.04 0.07
N SER A 454 -13.96 -22.36 0.02
CA SER A 454 -13.31 -23.21 1.04
C SER A 454 -13.39 -22.67 2.48
N PHE A 455 -13.66 -21.39 2.63
CA PHE A 455 -13.81 -20.70 3.92
C PHE A 455 -15.27 -20.47 4.33
N TRP A 456 -16.25 -20.89 3.53
CA TRP A 456 -17.65 -20.94 3.96
C TRP A 456 -17.89 -22.19 4.81
N THR A 457 -18.64 -22.07 5.90
CA THR A 457 -19.05 -23.22 6.69
C THR A 457 -20.09 -24.04 5.91
N SER A 458 -19.66 -25.12 5.26
CA SER A 458 -20.57 -26.18 4.84
C SER A 458 -20.86 -27.11 6.01
N ALA A 459 -22.09 -27.59 6.12
CA ALA A 459 -22.36 -28.76 6.97
C ALA A 459 -21.60 -29.98 6.40
N VAL A 460 -21.68 -31.13 7.07
CA VAL A 460 -21.20 -32.43 6.52
C VAL A 460 -21.87 -32.77 5.17
N THR A 461 -22.96 -32.07 4.85
CA THR A 461 -23.71 -32.10 3.57
C THR A 461 -23.37 -30.88 2.70
N ASN A 462 -23.58 -30.92 1.38
CA ASN A 462 -23.40 -29.79 0.44
C ASN A 462 -24.42 -28.63 0.62
N ILE A 463 -24.81 -28.35 1.86
CA ILE A 463 -25.68 -27.25 2.26
C ILE A 463 -24.77 -26.20 2.89
N ASN A 464 -24.81 -25.00 2.32
CA ASN A 464 -24.24 -23.82 2.93
C ASN A 464 -25.05 -23.49 4.20
N THR A 465 -24.43 -23.65 5.37
CA THR A 465 -25.10 -23.46 6.67
C THR A 465 -25.56 -22.03 6.91
N TYR A 466 -25.01 -21.06 6.16
CA TYR A 466 -25.29 -19.65 6.32
C TYR A 466 -26.57 -19.19 5.61
N ASN A 467 -26.88 -19.72 4.43
CA ASN A 467 -28.05 -19.29 3.65
C ASN A 467 -28.97 -20.43 3.20
N GLY A 468 -28.71 -21.66 3.69
CA GLY A 468 -29.47 -22.85 3.33
C GLY A 468 -29.32 -23.24 1.86
N ASN A 469 -28.35 -22.68 1.14
CA ASN A 469 -28.16 -23.03 -0.26
C ASN A 469 -27.68 -24.47 -0.36
N PHE A 470 -28.46 -25.31 -1.02
CA PHE A 470 -28.00 -26.62 -1.45
C PHE A 470 -27.26 -26.46 -2.78
N TYR A 471 -25.97 -26.76 -2.76
CA TYR A 471 -25.12 -26.82 -3.92
C TYR A 471 -24.77 -28.27 -4.21
N LEU A 472 -24.68 -28.67 -5.48
CA LEU A 472 -24.19 -29.99 -5.84
C LEU A 472 -23.36 -29.85 -7.09
N GLU A 473 -22.16 -30.38 -7.08
CA GLU A 473 -21.29 -30.38 -8.25
C GLU A 473 -21.02 -31.82 -8.65
N ASP A 474 -21.07 -32.06 -9.95
CA ASP A 474 -20.77 -33.36 -10.54
C ASP A 474 -19.91 -33.16 -11.79
N SER A 475 -18.95 -34.05 -12.00
CA SER A 475 -18.07 -34.01 -13.16
C SER A 475 -18.63 -34.97 -14.21
N ASP A 476 -19.05 -34.42 -15.35
CA ASP A 476 -19.61 -35.22 -16.43
C ASP A 476 -18.51 -35.88 -17.26
N VAL A 477 -17.45 -35.13 -17.49
CA VAL A 477 -16.32 -35.55 -18.32
C VAL A 477 -15.06 -35.00 -17.68
N SER A 478 -14.08 -35.88 -17.46
CA SER A 478 -12.71 -35.48 -17.15
C SER A 478 -11.78 -36.21 -18.10
N ILE A 479 -10.96 -35.44 -18.83
CA ILE A 479 -9.95 -35.95 -19.75
C ILE A 479 -8.60 -35.53 -19.22
N ASP A 480 -7.83 -36.50 -18.73
CA ASP A 480 -6.45 -36.29 -18.30
C ASP A 480 -5.57 -35.96 -19.51
N GLY A 481 -4.85 -34.84 -19.43
CA GLY A 481 -3.87 -34.42 -20.43
C GLY A 481 -2.43 -34.64 -19.95
N ARG A 482 -1.46 -34.62 -20.86
CA ARG A 482 -0.02 -34.51 -20.49
C ARG A 482 0.36 -33.09 -19.96
N GLY A 483 -0.61 -32.41 -19.34
CA GLY A 483 -0.63 -31.01 -18.93
C GLY A 483 -1.91 -30.73 -18.14
N THR A 484 -2.48 -29.52 -18.26
CA THR A 484 -3.78 -29.17 -17.69
C THR A 484 -4.88 -30.08 -18.26
N GLY A 485 -5.55 -30.87 -17.41
CA GLY A 485 -6.70 -31.69 -17.82
C GLY A 485 -7.90 -30.84 -18.27
N LEU A 486 -8.82 -31.45 -19.01
CA LEU A 486 -10.08 -30.83 -19.41
C LEU A 486 -11.20 -31.44 -18.59
N SER A 487 -11.94 -30.64 -17.82
CA SER A 487 -13.17 -31.07 -17.17
C SER A 487 -14.39 -30.32 -17.71
N ILE A 488 -15.49 -31.05 -17.81
CA ILE A 488 -16.84 -30.51 -17.96
C ILE A 488 -17.58 -30.86 -16.67
N GLU A 489 -18.00 -29.82 -15.97
CA GLU A 489 -18.70 -29.94 -14.68
C GLU A 489 -20.11 -29.37 -14.80
N ARG A 490 -21.06 -30.03 -14.14
CA ARG A 490 -22.40 -29.52 -13.87
C ARG A 490 -22.50 -29.18 -12.40
N SER A 491 -23.10 -28.02 -12.13
CA SER A 491 -23.47 -27.64 -10.78
C SER A 491 -24.99 -27.42 -10.69
N TYR A 492 -25.62 -27.89 -9.62
CA TYR A 492 -26.96 -27.54 -9.20
C TYR A 492 -26.90 -26.57 -8.02
N ASN A 493 -27.80 -25.59 -8.01
CA ASN A 493 -27.82 -24.55 -7.01
C ASN A 493 -29.24 -24.13 -6.69
N SER A 494 -29.73 -24.51 -5.50
CA SER A 494 -31.13 -24.30 -5.11
C SER A 494 -31.59 -22.84 -5.08
N ARG A 495 -30.66 -21.89 -5.04
CA ARG A 495 -30.94 -20.44 -4.98
C ARG A 495 -30.56 -19.71 -6.27
N SER A 496 -30.06 -20.41 -7.28
CA SER A 496 -29.76 -19.82 -8.59
C SER A 496 -31.04 -19.46 -9.32
N THR A 497 -31.14 -18.23 -9.81
CA THR A 497 -32.24 -17.75 -10.67
C THR A 497 -31.97 -17.99 -12.15
N ALA A 498 -30.77 -18.49 -12.51
CA ALA A 498 -30.41 -18.79 -13.89
C ALA A 498 -31.18 -20.04 -14.38
N SER A 499 -31.94 -19.88 -15.46
CA SER A 499 -32.59 -20.99 -16.16
C SER A 499 -31.77 -21.35 -17.41
N GLY A 500 -31.37 -22.62 -17.50
CA GLY A 500 -30.67 -23.21 -18.64
C GLY A 500 -31.14 -24.65 -18.85
N ILE A 501 -30.56 -25.36 -19.82
CA ILE A 501 -30.94 -26.73 -20.21
C ILE A 501 -30.90 -27.71 -19.01
N PHE A 502 -30.19 -27.36 -17.94
CA PHE A 502 -30.04 -28.16 -16.72
C PHE A 502 -30.83 -27.66 -15.49
N MET A 503 -31.62 -26.57 -15.58
CA MET A 503 -32.31 -25.88 -14.46
C MET A 503 -31.41 -25.48 -13.28
N ALA A 504 -31.44 -24.19 -12.89
CA ALA A 504 -30.68 -23.64 -11.75
C ALA A 504 -29.18 -24.03 -11.69
N GLY A 505 -28.58 -24.36 -12.84
CA GLY A 505 -27.25 -24.95 -12.92
C GLY A 505 -26.37 -24.32 -13.99
N ARG A 506 -25.05 -24.38 -13.77
CA ARG A 506 -24.03 -23.79 -14.64
C ARG A 506 -23.11 -24.89 -15.18
N LEU A 507 -22.79 -24.82 -16.48
CA LEU A 507 -21.73 -25.61 -17.10
C LEU A 507 -20.43 -24.81 -16.99
N THR A 508 -19.42 -25.38 -16.35
CA THR A 508 -18.12 -24.72 -16.17
C THR A 508 -17.06 -25.45 -16.98
N TRP A 509 -16.30 -24.69 -17.76
CA TRP A 509 -15.12 -25.19 -18.48
C TRP A 509 -13.90 -24.78 -17.68
N ASN A 510 -13.35 -25.72 -16.92
CA ASN A 510 -12.17 -25.47 -16.12
C ASN A 510 -10.94 -25.99 -16.87
N LYS A 511 -9.96 -25.10 -17.03
CA LYS A 511 -8.61 -25.45 -17.47
C LYS A 511 -7.77 -25.47 -16.19
N ALA A 512 -7.66 -26.64 -15.57
CA ALA A 512 -7.00 -26.81 -14.27
C ALA A 512 -5.50 -26.56 -14.35
#